data_AF-A0A2V9YIX2-F1
#
_entry.id   AF-A0A2V9YIX2-F1
#
_cell.length_a   1.000
_cell.length_b   1.000
_cell.length_c   1.000
_cell.angle_alpha   90.00
_cell.angle_beta   90.00
_cell.angle_gamma   90.00
#
_symmetry.space_group_name_H-M   'P 1'
#
loop_
_entity.id
_entity.type
_entity.pdbx_description
1 polymer ?
#
loop_
_entity_poly.entity_id
_entity_poly.type
_entity_poly.pdbx_seq_one_letter_code
_entity_poly.pdbx_strand_id
1 'polypeptide(L)'
;DTEFLSKRQNKEFMIVGRLRSGITREQAQAKFNVIARDLQRLHPEAWTEEGHTHPLSLVPYSVVPFELRGLVAAFAGLLTAGVGVVLPNRNPA
;
A
#
# COMPACT_ATOMS: atom_id res chain seq x y z
N ASP A 1 -8.90 -19.50 -1.88
CA ASP A 1 -8.18 -18.63 -2.83
C ASP A 1 -6.68 -18.60 -2.59
N THR A 2 -5.96 -19.62 -3.07
CA THR A 2 -4.49 -19.64 -3.14
C THR A 2 -3.97 -19.05 -4.46
N GLU A 3 -4.85 -18.86 -5.44
CA GLU A 3 -4.53 -18.35 -6.78
C GLU A 3 -3.91 -16.94 -6.75
N PHE A 4 -4.27 -16.15 -5.73
CA PHE A 4 -3.70 -14.81 -5.50
C PHE A 4 -2.20 -14.86 -5.22
N LEU A 5 -1.70 -15.86 -4.49
CA LEU A 5 -0.28 -15.96 -4.16
C LEU A 5 0.56 -16.55 -5.30
N SER A 6 -0.07 -17.25 -6.24
CA SER A 6 0.62 -17.83 -7.40
C SER A 6 0.92 -16.81 -8.51
N LYS A 7 0.27 -15.66 -8.54
CA LYS A 7 0.52 -14.62 -9.54
C LYS A 7 1.60 -13.66 -9.03
N ARG A 8 2.82 -13.77 -9.57
CA ARG A 8 3.92 -12.82 -9.28
C ARG A 8 3.61 -11.36 -9.63
N GLN A 9 2.56 -11.13 -10.40
CA GLN A 9 2.07 -9.80 -10.77
C GLN A 9 1.34 -9.11 -9.60
N ASN A 10 0.96 -9.85 -8.55
CA ASN A 10 0.32 -9.29 -7.38
C ASN A 10 1.38 -8.67 -6.47
N LYS A 11 1.34 -7.34 -6.40
CA LYS A 11 2.36 -6.52 -5.71
C LYS A 11 2.01 -6.20 -4.26
N GLU A 12 0.77 -6.50 -3.84
CA GLU A 12 0.29 -6.22 -2.50
C GLU A 12 -0.12 -7.53 -1.83
N PHE A 13 0.43 -7.78 -0.64
CA PHE A 13 0.00 -8.86 0.23
C PHE A 13 -0.05 -8.34 1.67
N MET A 14 -1.12 -8.70 2.38
CA MET A 14 -1.30 -8.31 3.78
C MET A 14 -1.05 -9.52 4.68
N ILE A 15 -0.20 -9.34 5.68
CA ILE A 15 0.06 -10.35 6.72
C ILE A 15 -0.37 -9.77 8.06
N VAL A 16 -1.18 -10.52 8.79
CA VAL A 16 -1.62 -10.18 10.16
C VAL A 16 -1.10 -11.24 11.11
N GLY A 17 -0.42 -10.81 12.18
CA GLY A 17 0.16 -11.70 13.17
C GLY A 17 0.24 -11.05 14.55
N ARG A 18 0.32 -11.89 15.58
CA ARG A 18 0.48 -11.45 16.97
C ARG A 18 1.96 -11.24 17.30
N LEU A 19 2.30 -10.09 17.89
CA LEU A 19 3.63 -9.85 18.43
C LEU A 19 3.90 -10.78 19.63
N ARG A 20 5.15 -11.27 19.72
CA ARG A 20 5.63 -11.99 20.92
C ARG A 20 5.54 -11.05 22.13
N SER A 21 5.23 -11.63 23.30
CA SER A 21 5.23 -10.88 24.57
C SER A 21 6.55 -10.12 24.77
N GLY A 22 6.45 -8.85 25.18
CA GLY A 22 7.59 -7.96 25.41
C GLY A 22 8.20 -7.30 24.16
N ILE A 23 7.68 -7.58 22.95
CA ILE A 23 8.12 -6.89 21.73
C ILE A 23 7.23 -5.67 21.48
N THR A 24 7.85 -4.49 21.35
CA THR A 24 7.12 -3.27 20.97
C THR A 24 6.87 -3.22 19.46
N ARG A 25 5.91 -2.40 19.04
CA ARG A 25 5.61 -2.17 17.63
C ARG A 25 6.83 -1.63 16.88
N GLU A 26 7.58 -0.72 17.50
CA GLU A 26 8.75 -0.07 16.93
C GLU A 26 9.89 -1.08 16.71
N GLN A 27 10.08 -2.00 17.67
CA GLN A 27 11.05 -3.08 17.53
C GLN A 27 10.66 -4.06 16.42
N ALA A 28 9.38 -4.40 16.31
CA ALA A 28 8.89 -5.22 15.21
C ALA A 28 9.12 -4.52 13.85
N GLN A 29 8.78 -3.24 13.76
CA GLN A 29 8.98 -2.42 12.57
C GLN A 29 10.46 -2.36 12.16
N ALA A 30 11.37 -2.14 13.10
CA ALA A 30 12.81 -2.09 12.82
C ALA A 30 13.32 -3.41 12.23
N LYS A 31 12.87 -4.55 12.77
CA LYS A 31 13.22 -5.88 12.25
C LYS A 31 12.70 -6.10 10.83
N PHE A 32 11.46 -5.70 10.58
CA PHE A 32 10.86 -5.75 9.25
C PHE A 32 11.61 -4.88 8.24
N ASN A 33 12.03 -3.67 8.62
CA ASN A 33 12.82 -2.80 7.76
C ASN A 33 14.17 -3.42 7.36
N VAL A 34 14.82 -4.16 8.26
CA VAL A 34 16.06 -4.89 7.95
C VAL A 34 15.79 -5.98 6.91
N ILE A 35 14.77 -6.81 7.13
CA ILE A 35 14.37 -7.86 6.18
C ILE A 35 14.06 -7.27 4.81
N ALA A 36 13.33 -6.15 4.75
CA ALA A 36 13.01 -5.49 3.50
C ALA A 36 14.25 -5.02 2.73
N ARG A 37 15.20 -4.42 3.45
CA ARG A 37 16.48 -3.99 2.87
C ARG A 37 17.30 -5.17 2.35
N ASP A 38 17.34 -6.27 3.09
CA ASP A 38 18.08 -7.46 2.69
C ASP A 38 17.46 -8.11 1.46
N LEU A 39 16.12 -8.21 1.40
CA LEU A 39 15.41 -8.69 0.21
C LEU A 39 15.65 -7.81 -1.02
N GLN A 40 15.74 -6.49 -0.83
CA GLN A 40 16.07 -5.57 -1.91
C GLN A 40 17.49 -5.78 -2.43
N ARG A 41 18.45 -6.02 -1.53
CA ARG A 41 19.84 -6.30 -1.89
C ARG A 41 20.00 -7.65 -2.60
N LEU A 42 19.28 -8.67 -2.15
CA LEU A 42 19.40 -10.04 -2.66
C LEU A 42 18.68 -10.28 -3.98
N HIS A 43 17.60 -9.53 -4.25
CA HIS A 43 16.76 -9.71 -5.44
C HIS A 43 16.44 -8.39 -6.16
N PRO A 44 17.44 -7.56 -6.52
CA PRO A 44 17.22 -6.23 -7.10
C PRO A 44 16.32 -6.24 -8.34
N GLU A 45 16.33 -7.32 -9.12
CA GLU A 45 15.50 -7.54 -10.30
C GLU A 45 14.00 -7.65 -9.98
N ALA A 46 13.64 -8.16 -8.80
CA ALA A 46 12.25 -8.27 -8.37
C ALA A 46 11.64 -6.92 -7.93
N TRP A 47 12.50 -5.91 -7.75
CA TRP A 47 12.14 -4.57 -7.28
C TRP A 47 12.37 -3.51 -8.35
N THR A 48 12.77 -3.89 -9.57
CA THR A 48 13.02 -2.95 -10.65
C THR A 48 11.97 -3.12 -11.73
N GLU A 49 11.21 -2.06 -11.98
CA GLU A 49 10.17 -2.04 -13.01
C GLU A 49 10.48 -0.91 -13.99
N GLU A 50 10.57 -1.23 -15.28
CA GLU A 50 10.90 -0.26 -16.34
C GLU A 50 12.20 0.54 -16.10
N GLY A 51 13.15 -0.04 -15.37
CA GLY A 51 14.42 0.61 -15.00
C GLY A 51 14.36 1.46 -13.72
N HIS A 52 13.20 1.52 -13.07
CA HIS A 52 12.99 2.23 -11.80
C HIS A 52 12.95 1.25 -10.63
N THR A 53 13.77 1.51 -9.61
CA THR A 53 13.78 0.71 -8.38
C THR A 53 12.62 1.14 -7.46
N HIS A 54 11.72 0.21 -7.19
CA HIS A 54 10.62 0.37 -6.24
C HIS A 54 11.00 -0.24 -4.89
N PRO A 55 11.22 0.57 -3.84
CA PRO A 55 11.61 0.06 -2.53
C PRO A 55 10.45 -0.68 -1.86
N LEU A 56 10.75 -1.81 -1.19
CA LEU A 56 9.80 -2.49 -0.32
C LEU A 56 9.56 -1.62 0.93
N SER A 57 8.35 -1.09 1.05
CA SER A 57 7.92 -0.36 2.24
C SER A 57 7.01 -1.22 3.09
N LEU A 58 7.43 -1.50 4.33
CA LEU A 58 6.58 -2.16 5.32
C LEU A 58 5.96 -1.08 6.17
N VAL A 59 4.67 -0.86 6.00
CA VAL A 59 3.90 0.04 6.85
C VAL A 59 3.12 -0.79 7.87
N PRO A 60 3.17 -0.44 9.16
CA PRO A 60 2.23 -1.03 10.12
C PRO A 60 0.82 -0.74 9.63
N TYR A 61 -0.05 -1.74 9.64
CA TYR A 61 -1.46 -1.52 9.34
C TYR A 61 -2.06 -0.62 10.43
N SER A 62 -2.04 0.69 10.17
CA SER A 62 -2.85 1.67 10.86
C SER A 62 -4.01 2.00 9.93
N VAL A 63 -5.23 1.63 10.33
CA VAL A 63 -6.47 1.97 9.62
C VAL A 63 -6.57 3.49 9.57
N VAL A 64 -5.98 4.13 8.54
CA VAL A 64 -5.88 5.59 8.29
C VAL A 64 -5.87 6.42 9.58
N PRO A 65 -4.71 7.00 10.00
CA PRO A 65 -4.64 7.88 11.16
C PRO A 65 -5.85 8.80 11.20
N PHE A 66 -6.57 8.85 12.33
CA PHE A 66 -7.87 9.54 12.40
C PHE A 66 -7.77 10.98 11.88
N GLU A 67 -6.61 11.62 12.06
CA GLU A 67 -6.33 12.97 11.56
C GLU A 67 -6.36 13.08 10.02
N LEU A 68 -5.99 12.02 9.30
CA LEU A 68 -5.91 12.01 7.83
C LEU A 68 -7.23 11.60 7.16
N ARG A 69 -8.19 11.02 7.92
CA ARG A 69 -9.48 10.60 7.36
C ARG A 69 -10.26 11.76 6.76
N GLY A 70 -10.19 12.93 7.40
CA GLY A 70 -10.82 14.16 6.88
C GLY A 70 -10.21 14.61 5.56
N LEU A 71 -8.87 14.61 5.45
CA LEU A 71 -8.15 14.99 4.24
C LEU A 71 -8.45 14.03 3.08
N VAL A 72 -8.40 12.72 3.35
CA VAL A 72 -8.68 11.68 2.36
C VAL A 72 -10.13 11.73 1.90
N ALA A 73 -11.08 11.91 2.83
CA ALA A 73 -12.50 12.05 2.49
C ALA A 73 -12.78 13.32 1.68
N ALA A 74 -12.15 14.45 2.03
CA ALA A 74 -12.27 15.70 1.28
C ALA A 74 -11.72 15.55 -0.14
N PHE A 75 -10.55 14.92 -0.28
CA PHE A 75 -9.93 14.66 -1.58
C PHE A 75 -10.77 13.70 -2.42
N ALA A 76 -11.24 12.60 -1.85
CA ALA A 76 -12.14 11.65 -2.53
C ALA A 76 -13.47 12.30 -2.93
N GLY A 77 -14.02 13.17 -2.07
CA GLY A 77 -15.20 13.98 -2.36
C GLY A 77 -14.97 14.93 -3.54
N LEU A 78 -13.82 15.61 -3.58
CA LEU A 78 -13.43 16.47 -4.70
C LEU A 78 -13.34 15.70 -6.02
N LEU A 79 -12.72 14.51 -6.01
CA LEU A 79 -12.63 13.64 -7.19
C LEU A 79 -14.02 13.19 -7.66
N THR A 80 -14.89 12.80 -6.73
CA THR A 80 -16.27 12.37 -7.02
C THR A 80 -17.10 13.52 -7.59
N ALA A 81 -16.95 14.72 -7.03
CA ALA A 81 -17.60 15.93 -7.55
C ALA A 81 -17.09 16.28 -8.96
N GLY A 82 -15.78 16.19 -9.19
CA GLY A 82 -15.19 16.40 -10.52
C GLY A 82 -15.74 15.42 -11.58
N VAL A 83 -15.83 14.13 -11.24
CA VAL A 83 -16.44 13.12 -12.13
C VAL A 83 -17.92 13.42 -12.38
N GLY A 84 -18.67 13.85 -11.35
CA GLY A 84 -20.05 14.29 -11.46
C GLY A 84 -20.26 15.53 -12.34
N VAL A 85 -19.24 16.39 -12.49
CA VAL A 85 -19.22 17.58 -13.37
C VAL A 85 -18.81 17.24 -14.81
N VAL A 86 -18.06 16.16 -15.03
CA VAL A 86 -17.70 15.67 -16.38
C VAL A 86 -18.84 14.85 -17.01
N LEU A 87 -19.69 14.22 -16.19
CA LEU A 87 -20.82 13.39 -16.64
C LEU A 87 -22.18 14.06 -16.94
N PRO A 88 -22.48 15.36 -16.68
CA PRO A 88 -23.77 15.95 -17.05
C PRO A 88 -23.81 16.50 -18.49
N ASN A 89 -22.77 16.29 -19.31
CA ASN A 89 -22.77 16.70 -20.72
C ASN A 89 -22.76 15.52 -21.69
N ARG A 90 -23.78 14.67 -21.62
CA ARG A 90 -24.25 13.91 -22.78
C ARG A 90 -25.68 14.36 -23.08
N ASN A 91 -25.76 15.39 -23.91
CA ASN A 91 -26.95 15.84 -24.62
C ASN A 91 -27.53 14.67 -25.46
N PRO A 92 -28.75 14.17 -25.21
CA PRO A 92 -29.49 13.47 -26.25
C PRO A 92 -30.15 14.52 -27.16
N ALA A 93 -29.77 14.47 -28.44
CA ALA A 93 -30.39 15.21 -29.54
C ALA A 93 -31.91 14.97 -29.63
#